data_AF-A0A5B6UYW9-F1
#
_entry.id   AF-A0A5B6UYW9-F1
#
_cell.length_a   1.000
_cell.length_b   1.000
_cell.length_c   1.000
_cell.angle_alpha   90.00
_cell.angle_beta   90.00
_cell.angle_gamma   90.00
#
_symmetry.space_group_name_H-M   'P 1'
#
loop_
_entity.id
_entity.type
_entity.pdbx_description
1 polymer ?
#
loop_
_entity_poly.entity_id
_entity_poly.type
_entity_poly.pdbx_seq_one_letter_code
_entity_poly.pdbx_strand_id
1 'polypeptide(L)' 'MILKNLSKATFYAKTSNNNDLLVVFLYVDDILVIRSNFELVQQFKDQMMMVFEIIDLREMSYFFRIEISQFK' A
#
# COMPACT_ATOMS: atom_id res chain seq x y z
N MET A 1 6.29 -10.91 14.74
CA MET A 1 7.60 -11.30 14.18
C MET A 1 7.54 -11.01 12.70
N ILE A 2 8.19 -9.94 12.23
CA ILE A 2 8.26 -9.62 10.80
C ILE A 2 9.71 -9.80 10.35
N LEU A 3 9.88 -10.67 9.35
CA LEU A 3 11.15 -11.05 8.75
C LEU A 3 11.85 -9.81 8.17
N LYS A 4 12.98 -9.43 8.77
CA LYS A 4 13.95 -8.49 8.20
C LYS A 4 14.89 -9.25 7.25
N ASN A 5 14.58 -9.29 5.96
CA ASN A 5 15.53 -8.96 4.88
C ASN A 5 14.90 -9.14 3.48
N LEU A 6 14.86 -8.09 2.67
CA LEU A 6 15.20 -8.14 1.24
C LEU A 6 15.59 -6.72 0.76
N SER A 7 16.71 -6.25 1.31
CA SER A 7 17.59 -5.09 1.00
C SER A 7 17.12 -3.75 0.38
N LYS A 8 15.91 -3.57 -0.17
CA LYS A 8 15.36 -2.27 -0.61
C LYS A 8 13.84 -2.10 -0.42
N ALA A 9 13.12 -3.15 0.01
CA ALA A 9 11.70 -3.04 0.28
C ALA A 9 11.48 -2.57 1.73
N THR A 10 10.83 -1.41 1.89
CA THR A 10 10.42 -0.90 3.22
C THR A 10 8.91 -1.04 3.30
N PHE A 11 8.42 -1.71 4.35
CA PHE A 11 7.00 -1.80 4.63
C PHE A 11 6.64 -0.99 5.87
N TYR A 12 5.50 -0.33 5.84
CA TYR A 12 4.91 0.40 6.96
C TYR A 12 3.54 -0.20 7.25
N ALA A 13 3.24 -0.51 8.50
CA ALA A 13 1.94 -1.02 8.91
C ALA A 13 1.36 -0.12 9.99
N LYS A 14 0.13 0.34 9.78
CA LYS A 14 -0.65 1.14 10.73
C LYS A 14 -1.95 0.41 11.01
N THR A 15 -2.26 0.25 12.29
CA THR A 15 -3.54 -0.26 12.77
C THR A 15 -4.30 0.87 13.46
N SER A 16 -5.57 1.05 13.13
CA SER A 16 -6.46 1.98 13.82
C SER A 16 -7.12 1.29 15.02
N ASN A 17 -7.71 2.09 15.92
CA ASN A 17 -8.43 1.60 17.09
C ASN A 17 -9.64 0.70 16.73
N ASN A 18 -10.16 0.83 15.51
CA ASN A 18 -11.27 0.02 15.00
C ASN A 18 -10.81 -1.30 14.34
N ASN A 19 -9.60 -1.78 14.64
CA ASN A 19 -8.94 -2.90 13.95
C ASN A 19 -8.72 -2.70 12.44
N ASP A 20 -8.87 -1.48 11.95
CA ASP A 20 -8.56 -1.21 10.56
C ASP A 20 -7.05 -1.26 10.30
N LEU A 21 -6.67 -1.91 9.21
CA LEU A 21 -5.29 -2.13 8.80
C LEU A 21 -4.98 -1.33 7.54
N LEU A 22 -3.86 -0.61 7.57
CA LEU A 22 -3.21 -0.03 6.40
C LEU A 22 -1.77 -0.55 6.35
N VAL A 23 -1.41 -1.24 5.28
CA VAL A 23 -0.03 -1.66 5.01
C VAL A 23 0.45 -1.01 3.73
N VAL A 24 1.60 -0.37 3.79
CA VAL A 24 2.25 0.29 2.66
C VAL A 24 3.55 -0.44 2.40
N PHE A 25 3.75 -0.90 1.17
CA PHE A 25 4.98 -1.52 0.69
C PHE A 25 5.60 -0.59 -0.35
N LEU A 26 6.82 -0.15 -0.10
CA LEU A 26 7.60 0.63 -1.06
C LEU A 26 8.60 -0.29 -1.76
N TYR A 27 8.56 -0.31 -3.10
CA TYR A 27 9.54 -1.01 -3.94
C TYR A 27 10.04 -0.08 -5.05
N VAL A 28 11.26 0.42 -4.90
CA VAL A 28 11.89 1.35 -5.86
C VAL A 28 10.96 2.55 -6.13
N ASP A 29 10.30 2.60 -7.29
CA ASP A 29 9.42 3.70 -7.71
C ASP A 29 7.93 3.41 -7.43
N ASP A 30 7.59 2.17 -7.09
CA ASP A 30 6.20 1.73 -6.88
C ASP A 30 5.83 1.67 -5.40
N ILE A 31 4.60 2.08 -5.10
CA ILE A 31 3.98 1.95 -3.77
C ILE A 31 2.78 1.02 -3.89
N LEU A 32 2.81 -0.07 -3.14
CA LEU A 32 1.69 -0.99 -2.96
C LEU A 32 1.00 -0.69 -1.63
N VAL A 33 -0.31 -0.47 -1.65
CA VAL A 33 -1.10 -0.21 -0.45
C VAL A 33 -2.14 -1.31 -0.26
N ILE A 34 -2.08 -1.98 0.89
CA ILE A 34 -3.05 -2.98 1.34
C ILE A 34 -3.88 -2.37 2.46
N ARG A 35 -5.18 -2.66 2.47
CA ARG A 35 -6.15 -2.02 3.35
C ARG A 35 -7.23 -2.96 3.83
N SER A 36 -7.77 -2.70 5.01
CA SER A 36 -9.04 -3.27 5.48
C SER A 36 -10.24 -2.38 5.15
N ASN A 37 -10.02 -1.07 5.01
CA ASN A 37 -11.07 -0.07 4.81
C ASN A 37 -10.68 0.86 3.64
N PHE A 38 -11.63 1.11 2.74
CA PHE A 38 -11.45 1.97 1.57
C PHE A 38 -11.14 3.42 1.95
N GLU A 39 -11.77 3.94 3.01
CA GLU A 39 -11.57 5.33 3.46
C GLU A 39 -10.12 5.60 3.88
N LEU A 40 -9.46 4.61 4.49
CA LEU A 40 -8.05 4.74 4.89
C LEU A 40 -7.11 4.88 3.70
N VAL A 41 -7.39 4.18 2.60
CA VAL A 41 -6.59 4.31 1.38
C VAL A 41 -6.81 5.66 0.76
N GLN A 42 -8.05 6.16 0.74
CA GLN A 42 -8.33 7.45 0.13
C GLN A 42 -7.61 8.58 0.87
N GLN A 43 -7.69 8.59 2.21
CA GLN A 43 -6.94 9.55 3.02
C GLN A 43 -5.42 9.44 2.80
N PHE A 44 -4.90 8.22 2.72
CA PHE A 44 -3.48 7.99 2.46
C PHE A 44 -3.06 8.51 1.07
N LYS A 45 -3.87 8.24 0.04
CA LYS A 45 -3.64 8.71 -1.32
C LYS A 45 -3.63 10.22 -1.39
N ASP A 46 -4.62 10.88 -0.79
CA ASP A 46 -4.72 12.33 -0.75
C ASP A 46 -3.49 12.96 -0.07
N GLN A 47 -3.03 12.39 1.05
CA GLN A 47 -1.81 12.83 1.72
C GLN A 47 -0.55 12.62 0.87
N MET A 48 -0.45 11.47 0.19
CA MET A 48 0.71 11.15 -0.65
C MET A 48 0.78 12.04 -1.90
N MET A 49 -0.36 12.30 -2.56
CA MET A 49 -0.45 13.21 -3.70
C MET A 49 -0.18 14.67 -3.30
N MET A 50 -0.45 15.05 -2.05
CA MET A 50 -0.15 16.39 -1.54
C MET A 50 1.35 16.62 -1.29
N VAL A 51 2.07 15.58 -0.85
CA VAL A 51 3.49 15.68 -0.46
C VAL A 51 4.44 15.26 -1.58
N PHE A 52 4.02 14.35 -2.44
CA PHE A 52 4.83 13.74 -3.50
C PHE A 52 4.09 13.73 -4.83
N GLU A 53 4.83 13.77 -5.94
CA GLU A 53 4.31 13.59 -7.29
C GLU A 53 4.00 12.10 -7.57
N ILE A 54 3.07 11.53 -6.80
CA ILE A 54 2.62 10.14 -6.95
C ILE A 54 1.37 10.10 -7.84
N ILE A 55 1.37 9.19 -8.81
CA ILE A 55 0.22 8.93 -9.68
C ILE A 55 -0.52 7.70 -9.16
N ASP A 56 -1.82 7.84 -8.88
CA ASP A 56 -2.67 6.71 -8.53
C ASP A 56 -2.97 5.85 -9.77
N LEU A 57 -2.41 4.64 -9.80
CA LEU A 57 -2.61 3.66 -10.88
C LEU A 57 -3.92 2.85 -10.73
N ARG A 58 -4.77 3.18 -9.75
CA ARG A 58 -6.00 2.46 -9.37
C ARG A 58 -5.70 1.07 -8.79
N GLU A 59 -6.70 0.19 -8.74
CA GLU A 59 -6.54 -1.15 -8.19
C GLU A 59 -5.53 -1.96 -8.99
N MET A 60 -4.56 -2.52 -8.28
CA MET A 60 -3.48 -3.28 -8.88
C MET A 60 -3.98 -4.65 -9.34
N SER A 61 -4.10 -4.82 -10.65
CA SER A 61 -4.38 -6.12 -11.29
C SER A 61 -3.11 -6.96 -11.52
N TYR A 62 -1.94 -6.31 -11.62
CA TYR A 62 -0.66 -6.97 -11.86
C TYR A 62 0.48 -6.35 -11.04
N PHE A 63 1.30 -7.17 -10.40
CA PHE A 63 2.53 -6.77 -9.70
C PHE A 63 3.66 -7.75 -10.05
N PHE A 64 4.81 -7.29 -10.54
CA PHE A 64 5.90 -8.17 -11.05
C PHE A 64 5.46 -9.26 -12.05
N ARG A 65 4.49 -8.95 -12.92
CA ARG A 65 3.86 -9.93 -13.84
C ARG A 65 3.09 -11.06 -13.14
N ILE A 66 2.83 -10.93 -11.85
CA ILE A 66 1.91 -11.76 -11.09
C ILE A 66 0.55 -11.09 -11.13
N GLU A 67 -0.46 -11.83 -11.56
CA GLU A 67 -1.84 -11.39 -11.52
C GLU A 67 -2.35 -11.41 -10.08
N ILE A 68 -2.99 -10.32 -9.66
CA ILE A 68 -3.58 -10.20 -8.33
C ILE A 68 -5.09 -10.22 -8.47
N SER A 69 -5.73 -11.25 -7.91
CA SER A 69 -7.18 -11.31 -7.76
C SER A 69 -7.61 -10.65 -6.46
N GLN A 70 -8.24 -9.48 -6.55
CA GLN A 70 -8.84 -8.80 -5.41
C GLN A 70 -10.32 -9.15 -5.36
N PHE A 71 -10.71 -10.01 -4.41
CA PHE A 71 -12.13 -10.29 -4.16
C PHE A 71 -12.73 -9.14 -3.35
N LYS A 72 -13.93 -8.70 -3.76
CA LYS A 72 -14.65 -7.56 -3.19
C LYS A 72 -15.54 -7.95 -2.03
#